data_AF-Q4DKL1-F1
#
_entry.id   AF-Q4DKL1-F1
#
_cell.length_a   1.000
_cell.length_b   1.000
_cell.length_c   1.000
_cell.angle_alpha   90.00
_cell.angle_beta   90.00
_cell.angle_gamma   90.00
#
_symmetry.space_group_name_H-M   'P 1'
#
loop_
_entity.id
_entity.type
_entity.pdbx_description
1 polymer ?
#
loop_
_entity_poly.entity_id
_entity_poly.type
_entity_poly.pdbx_seq_one_letter_code
_entity_poly.pdbx_strand_id
1 'polypeptide(L)'
;MAKINATYSSGYYLAPDTDYRKLEEEQRRERKRKRQQEGDDNTGSSSASGAIRQTFAMPFNIICLHCNRRIARGTHGYVNRRPTKEKFMGIRIWELEFRCIFCKGHIYLTTDYETAKLTGGYHCSRNCRRGEGDFYGTNQINEAIRAKQAAEEAEKGSLDALERENEVMRQIQERERLIEELVESRAGTEAEHTRDELLQTIQARKRSKATCQREDDAKENVPFDEGEEEAYRLFEAQMHDWQEEAERLPKGPSKSHAGDDDKVTAAIISRYTDHGSTRPNVFMGESDSDADTEAEKGVHGDTTTPMEKSRGMPVAAGARTAAGRRKGSALASLLEDF
;
A
#
# COMPACT_ATOMS: atom_id res chain seq x y z
N MET A 1 21.57 25.50 46.36
CA MET A 1 20.30 26.16 45.97
C MET A 1 19.15 25.44 46.67
N ALA A 2 18.58 26.07 47.71
CA ALA A 2 17.52 25.50 48.53
C ALA A 2 16.20 25.48 47.75
N LYS A 3 15.81 24.31 47.24
CA LYS A 3 14.46 24.05 46.71
C LYS A 3 13.47 24.05 47.89
N ILE A 4 12.90 25.21 48.16
CA ILE A 4 11.52 25.49 48.57
C ILE A 4 10.74 24.23 49.05
N ASN A 5 10.87 23.89 50.33
CA ASN A 5 9.90 23.04 51.05
C ASN A 5 8.66 23.83 51.49
N ALA A 6 8.56 25.13 51.19
CA ALA A 6 7.50 26.00 51.67
C ALA A 6 6.11 25.72 51.04
N THR A 7 6.02 24.96 49.95
CA THR A 7 4.72 24.62 49.33
C THR A 7 4.10 23.33 49.85
N TYR A 8 4.88 22.49 50.54
CA TYR A 8 4.36 21.29 51.17
C TYR A 8 3.98 21.62 52.61
N SER A 9 2.75 22.10 52.84
CA SER A 9 2.19 22.12 54.19
C SER A 9 2.03 20.67 54.65
N SER A 10 2.76 20.24 55.67
CA SER A 10 2.74 18.88 56.24
C SER A 10 1.43 18.51 56.95
N GLY A 11 0.32 19.16 56.59
CA GLY A 11 -0.98 19.08 57.23
C GLY A 11 -1.60 20.46 57.33
N TYR A 12 -2.91 20.54 57.11
CA TYR A 12 -3.70 21.70 57.52
C TYR A 12 -4.06 21.52 58.99
N TYR A 13 -4.01 22.59 59.79
CA TYR A 13 -4.54 22.55 61.14
C TYR A 13 -6.04 22.26 61.08
N LEU A 14 -6.45 21.11 61.60
CA LEU A 14 -7.84 20.76 61.83
C LEU A 14 -8.12 21.00 63.31
N ALA A 15 -9.17 21.74 63.64
CA ALA A 15 -9.54 21.94 65.03
C ALA A 15 -9.82 20.58 65.69
N PRO A 16 -9.44 20.38 66.97
CA PRO A 16 -9.59 19.09 67.65
C PRO A 16 -11.04 18.57 67.68
N ASP A 17 -12.02 19.46 67.58
CA ASP A 17 -13.46 19.14 67.54
C ASP A 17 -14.00 18.86 66.12
N THR A 18 -13.14 18.88 65.08
CA THR A 18 -13.57 18.72 63.68
C THR A 18 -13.82 17.25 63.34
N ASP A 19 -15.08 16.82 63.39
CA ASP A 19 -15.49 15.50 62.91
C ASP A 19 -15.53 15.44 61.36
N TYR A 20 -14.58 14.73 60.74
CA TYR A 20 -14.53 14.56 59.27
C TYR A 20 -15.85 14.06 58.66
N ARG A 21 -16.53 13.14 59.35
CA ARG A 21 -17.81 12.57 58.88
C ARG A 21 -18.90 13.64 58.81
N LYS A 22 -18.99 14.51 59.83
CA LYS A 22 -19.97 15.61 59.86
C LYS A 22 -19.64 16.65 58.79
N LEU A 23 -18.36 16.97 58.62
CA LEU A 23 -17.89 17.92 57.61
C LEU A 23 -18.16 17.42 56.19
N GLU A 24 -17.94 16.13 55.91
CA GLU A 24 -18.26 15.53 54.62
C GLU A 24 -19.79 15.52 54.36
N GLU A 25 -20.60 15.20 55.38
CA GLU A 25 -22.05 15.28 55.28
C GLU A 25 -22.55 16.70 55.02
N GLU A 26 -21.99 17.68 55.71
CA GLU A 26 -22.34 19.09 55.54
C GLU A 26 -21.99 19.58 54.13
N GLN A 27 -20.79 19.27 53.64
CA GLN A 27 -20.41 19.54 52.24
C GLN A 27 -21.35 18.84 51.25
N ARG A 28 -21.80 17.62 51.56
CA ARG A 28 -22.76 16.89 50.72
C ARG A 28 -24.13 17.55 50.72
N ARG A 29 -24.61 18.05 51.87
CA ARG A 29 -25.86 18.83 51.98
C ARG A 29 -25.76 20.16 51.24
N GLU A 30 -24.64 20.87 51.36
CA GLU A 30 -24.40 22.12 50.66
C GLU A 30 -24.36 21.92 49.14
N ARG A 31 -23.66 20.88 48.65
CA ARG A 31 -23.68 20.50 47.22
C ARG A 31 -25.08 20.16 46.73
N LYS A 32 -25.92 19.50 47.54
CA LYS A 32 -27.33 19.23 47.21
C LYS A 32 -28.16 20.51 47.14
N ARG A 33 -28.01 21.43 48.11
CA ARG A 33 -28.67 22.74 48.11
C ARG A 33 -28.28 23.56 46.89
N LYS A 34 -26.99 23.62 46.54
CA LYS A 34 -26.49 24.32 45.36
C LYS A 34 -27.10 23.76 44.06
N ARG A 35 -27.21 22.43 43.95
CA ARG A 35 -27.87 21.78 42.80
C ARG A 35 -29.38 22.05 42.73
N GLN A 36 -30.06 22.20 43.87
CA GLN A 36 -31.47 22.56 43.91
C GLN A 36 -31.69 24.01 43.49
N GLN A 37 -30.86 24.93 44.00
CA GLN A 37 -30.89 26.34 43.58
C GLN A 37 -30.60 26.50 42.08
N GLU A 38 -29.58 25.79 41.55
CA GLU A 38 -29.29 25.78 40.11
C GLU A 38 -30.40 25.12 39.27
N GLY A 39 -31.25 24.29 39.89
CA GLY A 39 -32.37 23.60 39.23
C GLY A 39 -33.62 24.47 39.08
N ASP A 40 -33.86 25.40 40.02
CA ASP A 40 -35.03 26.28 40.03
C ASP A 40 -34.82 27.56 39.20
N ASP A 41 -33.58 28.03 39.04
CA ASP A 41 -33.22 29.18 38.17
C ASP A 41 -33.13 28.81 36.66
N ASN A 42 -33.81 27.73 36.24
CA ASN A 42 -33.70 27.12 34.91
C ASN A 42 -34.33 27.89 33.75
N THR A 43 -34.62 29.18 33.94
CA THR A 43 -35.07 30.08 32.87
C THR A 43 -33.85 30.83 32.30
N GLY A 44 -32.93 30.12 31.63
CA GLY A 44 -31.97 30.73 30.71
C GLY A 44 -30.47 30.74 31.08
N SER A 45 -30.06 30.26 32.27
CA SER A 45 -28.64 30.33 32.71
C SER A 45 -27.88 28.99 32.70
N SER A 46 -28.54 27.87 32.36
CA SER A 46 -28.07 26.48 32.56
C SER A 46 -26.83 26.04 31.76
N SER A 47 -26.21 26.94 30.99
CA SER A 47 -24.92 26.66 30.32
C SER A 47 -23.70 27.12 31.12
N ALA A 48 -23.90 27.84 32.23
CA ALA A 48 -22.80 28.44 33.02
C ALA A 48 -22.27 27.54 34.15
N SER A 49 -23.09 26.67 34.76
CA SER A 49 -22.66 25.97 36.01
C SER A 49 -21.60 24.87 35.79
N GLY A 50 -21.34 24.48 34.55
CA GLY A 50 -20.28 23.53 34.18
C GLY A 50 -19.02 24.14 33.57
N ALA A 51 -18.92 25.46 33.46
CA ALA A 51 -17.80 26.13 32.80
C ALA A 51 -16.57 26.20 33.73
N ILE A 52 -15.55 25.41 33.43
CA ILE A 52 -14.27 25.46 34.15
C ILE A 52 -13.36 26.42 33.40
N ARG A 53 -12.88 27.47 34.08
CA ARG A 53 -11.89 28.39 33.51
C ARG A 53 -10.51 27.74 33.56
N GLN A 54 -9.90 27.57 32.40
CA GLN A 54 -8.59 26.93 32.26
C GLN A 54 -7.67 27.80 31.39
N THR A 55 -6.36 27.78 31.67
CA THR A 55 -5.35 28.31 30.77
C THR A 55 -5.12 27.33 29.63
N PHE A 56 -5.25 27.79 28.39
CA PHE A 56 -5.15 26.96 27.20
C PHE A 56 -4.17 27.58 26.20
N ALA A 57 -3.33 26.75 25.60
CA ALA A 57 -2.42 27.13 24.53
C ALA A 57 -3.03 26.70 23.19
N MET A 58 -3.11 27.61 22.22
CA MET A 58 -3.75 27.32 20.94
C MET A 58 -2.93 26.28 20.14
N PRO A 59 -3.54 25.14 19.73
CA PRO A 59 -2.80 24.04 19.09
C PRO A 59 -2.40 24.34 17.64
N PHE A 60 -3.14 25.22 16.96
CA PHE A 60 -2.92 25.57 15.55
C PHE A 60 -3.32 27.03 15.28
N ASN A 61 -3.05 27.50 14.06
CA ASN A 61 -3.32 28.88 13.68
C ASN A 61 -4.82 29.08 13.42
N ILE A 62 -5.41 30.09 14.04
CA ILE A 62 -6.85 30.36 13.91
C ILE A 62 -7.08 31.75 13.34
N ILE A 63 -8.02 31.86 12.40
CA ILE A 63 -8.52 33.14 11.89
C ILE A 63 -9.85 33.43 12.59
N CYS A 64 -9.90 34.53 13.33
CA CYS A 64 -11.14 34.97 13.98
C CYS A 64 -12.10 35.55 12.94
N LEU A 65 -13.32 35.05 12.84
CA LEU A 65 -14.31 35.54 11.86
C LEU A 65 -14.89 36.92 12.21
N HIS A 66 -14.72 37.39 13.45
CA HIS A 66 -15.19 38.71 13.86
C HIS A 66 -14.29 39.86 13.40
N CYS A 67 -12.98 39.64 13.36
CA CYS A 67 -12.00 40.70 13.00
C CYS A 67 -11.03 40.29 11.88
N ASN A 68 -11.15 39.07 11.36
CA ASN A 68 -10.29 38.47 10.35
C ASN A 68 -8.79 38.49 10.68
N ARG A 69 -8.42 38.67 11.96
CA ARG A 69 -7.04 38.60 12.43
C ARG A 69 -6.64 37.15 12.73
N ARG A 70 -5.39 36.83 12.43
CA ARG A 70 -4.79 35.53 12.73
C ARG A 70 -4.32 35.49 14.19
N ILE A 71 -4.60 34.38 14.86
CA ILE A 71 -4.11 34.00 16.18
C ILE A 71 -3.11 32.87 15.93
N ALA A 72 -1.85 33.11 16.29
CA ALA A 72 -0.78 32.15 16.07
C ALA A 72 -0.94 30.91 16.96
N ARG A 73 -0.40 29.78 16.50
CA ARG A 73 -0.18 28.61 17.34
C ARG A 73 0.65 28.99 18.57
N GLY A 74 0.32 28.41 19.73
CA GLY A 74 1.02 28.64 20.99
C GLY A 74 0.57 29.89 21.75
N THR A 75 -0.36 30.69 21.23
CA THR A 75 -0.90 31.81 22.02
C THR A 75 -1.65 31.27 23.23
N HIS A 76 -1.30 31.76 24.41
CA HIS A 76 -1.96 31.39 25.65
C HIS A 76 -3.17 32.29 25.91
N GLY A 77 -4.28 31.72 26.34
CA GLY A 77 -5.45 32.47 26.76
C GLY A 77 -6.27 31.73 27.82
N TYR A 78 -7.15 32.47 28.48
CA TYR A 78 -8.14 31.87 29.36
C TYR A 78 -9.34 31.40 28.54
N VAL A 79 -9.74 30.16 28.78
CA VAL A 79 -10.82 29.49 28.08
C VAL A 79 -11.85 28.99 29.07
N ASN A 80 -13.12 29.12 28.73
CA ASN A 80 -14.19 28.45 29.48
C ASN A 80 -14.42 27.08 28.83
N ARG A 81 -14.08 26.02 29.56
CA ARG A 81 -14.28 24.64 29.14
C ARG A 81 -15.65 24.16 29.59
N ARG A 82 -16.51 23.77 28.64
CA ARG A 82 -17.86 23.24 28.87
C ARG A 82 -17.95 21.80 28.37
N PRO A 83 -18.59 20.87 29.10
CA PRO A 83 -18.84 19.53 28.59
C PRO A 83 -19.96 19.56 27.55
N THR A 84 -19.72 18.96 26.39
CA THR A 84 -20.75 18.76 25.36
C THR A 84 -21.61 17.55 25.74
N LYS A 85 -22.84 17.48 25.21
CA LYS A 85 -23.74 16.31 25.41
C LYS A 85 -23.20 15.05 24.74
N GLU A 86 -22.39 15.21 23.70
CA GLU A 86 -21.82 14.13 22.89
C GLU A 86 -20.62 13.48 23.58
N LYS A 87 -20.49 12.17 23.38
CA LYS A 87 -19.40 11.35 23.87
C LYS A 87 -18.88 10.49 22.74
N PHE A 88 -17.57 10.46 22.55
CA PHE A 88 -16.91 9.61 21.58
C PHE A 88 -16.29 8.41 22.30
N MET A 89 -16.75 7.19 22.01
CA MET A 89 -16.27 5.95 22.66
C MET A 89 -16.23 6.02 24.21
N GLY A 90 -17.18 6.73 24.83
CA GLY A 90 -17.23 6.96 26.28
C GLY A 90 -16.41 8.15 26.80
N ILE A 91 -15.55 8.74 25.97
CA ILE A 91 -14.79 9.95 26.26
C ILE A 91 -15.67 11.17 26.04
N ARG A 92 -15.65 12.13 26.98
CA ARG A 92 -16.44 13.36 26.87
C ARG A 92 -15.79 14.33 25.88
N ILE A 93 -16.63 14.90 25.01
CA ILE A 93 -16.24 15.99 24.14
C ILE A 93 -16.35 17.30 24.92
N TRP A 94 -15.35 18.16 24.76
CA TRP A 94 -15.30 19.47 25.42
C TRP A 94 -15.44 20.58 24.39
N GLU A 95 -16.29 21.53 24.69
CA GLU A 95 -16.39 22.81 23.99
C GLU A 95 -15.58 23.86 24.78
N LEU A 96 -14.65 24.49 24.08
CA LEU A 96 -13.72 25.48 24.58
C LEU A 96 -14.11 26.84 24.02
N GLU A 97 -14.55 27.72 24.90
CA GLU A 97 -14.86 29.11 24.56
C GLU A 97 -13.62 29.99 24.81
N PHE A 98 -13.01 30.46 23.72
CA PHE A 98 -11.83 31.32 23.70
C PHE A 98 -12.22 32.76 23.34
N ARG A 99 -11.68 33.75 24.05
CA ARG A 99 -11.89 35.17 23.72
C ARG A 99 -10.78 35.67 22.80
N CYS A 100 -11.15 36.21 21.65
CA CYS A 100 -10.21 36.83 20.73
C CYS A 100 -9.47 37.99 21.40
N ILE A 101 -8.14 38.02 21.26
CA ILE A 101 -7.27 39.04 21.85
C ILE A 101 -7.58 40.44 21.29
N PHE A 102 -8.02 40.52 20.02
CA PHE A 102 -8.20 41.79 19.32
C PHE A 102 -9.61 42.38 19.48
N CYS A 103 -10.66 41.61 19.17
CA CYS A 103 -12.04 42.12 19.19
C CYS A 103 -12.85 41.70 20.42
N LYS A 104 -12.27 40.88 21.32
CA LYS A 104 -12.97 40.25 22.45
C LYS A 104 -14.14 39.35 22.04
N GLY A 105 -14.29 39.05 20.75
CA GLY A 105 -15.28 38.11 20.23
C GLY A 105 -15.02 36.69 20.71
N HIS A 106 -16.10 35.93 20.90
CA HIS A 106 -16.05 34.55 21.37
C HIS A 106 -15.86 33.57 20.21
N ILE A 107 -14.86 32.72 20.34
CA ILE A 107 -14.48 31.65 19.42
C ILE A 107 -14.72 30.32 20.14
N TYR A 108 -15.26 29.33 19.43
CA TYR A 108 -15.58 28.03 20.02
C TYR A 108 -14.78 26.93 19.32
N LEU A 109 -14.07 26.12 20.11
CA LEU A 109 -13.37 24.92 19.66
C LEU A 109 -14.01 23.70 20.30
N THR A 110 -14.11 22.61 19.56
CA THR A 110 -14.59 21.31 20.07
C THR A 110 -13.48 20.29 19.99
N THR A 111 -13.28 19.48 21.03
CA THR A 111 -12.31 18.38 20.97
C THR A 111 -12.77 17.32 19.98
N ASP A 112 -11.91 16.94 19.03
CA ASP A 112 -12.15 15.85 18.09
C ASP A 112 -11.14 14.73 18.33
N TYR A 113 -11.64 13.54 18.65
CA TYR A 113 -10.82 12.36 18.93
C TYR A 113 -10.66 11.45 17.70
N GLU A 114 -11.54 11.54 16.70
CA GLU A 114 -11.48 10.73 15.48
C GLU A 114 -10.27 11.15 14.64
N THR A 115 -10.15 12.45 14.42
CA THR A 115 -9.13 13.02 13.55
C THR A 115 -8.00 13.69 14.32
N ALA A 116 -7.70 13.22 15.54
CA ALA A 116 -6.72 13.87 16.41
C ALA A 116 -5.35 14.09 15.74
N LYS A 117 -4.92 13.17 14.86
CA LYS A 117 -3.69 13.29 14.07
C LYS A 117 -3.77 14.36 12.97
N LEU A 118 -4.95 14.63 12.42
CA LEU A 118 -5.17 15.52 11.27
C LEU A 118 -5.53 16.96 11.71
N THR A 119 -6.34 17.07 12.76
CA THR A 119 -6.82 18.36 13.28
C THR A 119 -6.00 18.85 14.48
N GLY A 120 -5.08 18.03 14.99
CA GLY A 120 -4.39 18.30 16.25
C GLY A 120 -5.30 18.13 17.47
N GLY A 121 -6.41 17.41 17.33
CA GLY A 121 -7.34 17.08 18.40
C GLY A 121 -8.47 18.08 18.63
N TYR A 122 -8.59 19.13 17.81
CA TYR A 122 -9.62 20.16 17.97
C TYR A 122 -10.18 20.62 16.63
N HIS A 123 -11.49 20.83 16.59
CA HIS A 123 -12.23 21.36 15.45
C HIS A 123 -12.75 22.77 15.76
N CYS A 124 -12.72 23.65 14.76
CA CYS A 124 -13.28 25.00 14.81
C CYS A 124 -14.80 24.95 14.67
N SER A 125 -15.57 25.08 15.75
CA SER A 125 -17.03 24.94 15.69
C SER A 125 -17.74 26.23 15.27
N ARG A 126 -17.41 27.37 15.90
CA ARG A 126 -18.08 28.67 15.65
C ARG A 126 -17.09 29.83 15.65
N ASN A 127 -17.34 30.81 14.79
CA ASN A 127 -16.62 32.09 14.69
C ASN A 127 -15.11 31.99 14.44
N CYS A 128 -14.63 30.84 13.96
CA CYS A 128 -13.24 30.61 13.62
C CYS A 128 -13.12 29.84 12.32
N ARG A 129 -12.03 30.13 11.60
CA ARG A 129 -11.52 29.29 10.52
C ARG A 129 -10.11 28.85 10.85
N ARG A 130 -9.75 27.68 10.39
CA ARG A 130 -8.37 27.19 10.45
C ARG A 130 -7.52 28.00 9.48
N GLY A 131 -6.33 28.41 9.90
CA GLY A 131 -5.41 29.15 9.04
C GLY A 131 -4.86 28.26 7.93
N GLU A 132 -4.80 28.77 6.70
CA GLU A 132 -4.03 28.14 5.62
C GLU A 132 -2.56 28.07 6.02
N GLY A 133 -1.93 26.90 5.83
CA GLY A 133 -0.57 26.61 6.27
C GLY A 133 -0.47 25.74 7.54
N ASP A 134 -1.58 25.18 8.02
CA ASP A 134 -1.51 24.19 9.09
C ASP A 134 -0.83 22.91 8.60
N PHE A 135 0.33 22.62 9.20
CA PHE A 135 1.25 21.51 8.89
C PHE A 135 0.55 20.18 8.58
N TYR A 136 -0.55 19.88 9.27
CA TYR A 136 -1.29 18.63 9.09
C TYR A 136 -2.11 18.56 7.79
N GLY A 137 -2.62 19.70 7.31
CA GLY A 137 -3.37 19.74 6.04
C GLY A 137 -2.44 19.60 4.85
N THR A 138 -1.29 20.29 4.89
CA THR A 138 -0.25 20.17 3.86
C THR A 138 0.35 18.77 3.82
N ASN A 139 0.56 18.14 4.98
CA ASN A 139 1.09 16.78 5.03
C ASN A 139 0.14 15.75 4.43
N GLN A 140 -1.18 15.87 4.63
CA GLN A 140 -2.15 14.98 4.00
C GLN A 140 -2.15 15.10 2.48
N ILE A 141 -2.07 16.33 1.97
CA ILE A 141 -1.97 16.56 0.52
C ILE A 141 -0.69 15.92 -0.01
N ASN A 142 0.44 16.10 0.69
CA ASN A 142 1.73 15.52 0.30
C ASN A 142 1.75 13.99 0.44
N GLU A 143 1.07 13.41 1.43
CA GLU A 143 0.92 11.97 1.59
C GLU A 143 0.01 11.38 0.51
N ALA A 144 -1.08 12.06 0.16
CA ALA A 144 -1.95 11.65 -0.93
C ALA A 144 -1.25 11.73 -2.30
N ILE A 145 -0.45 12.77 -2.53
CA ILE A 145 0.36 12.89 -3.74
C ILE A 145 1.41 11.77 -3.78
N ARG A 146 2.14 11.52 -2.69
CA ARG A 146 3.12 10.42 -2.61
C ARG A 146 2.47 9.04 -2.77
N ALA A 147 1.29 8.83 -2.20
CA ALA A 147 0.56 7.56 -2.35
C ALA A 147 0.09 7.35 -3.79
N LYS A 148 -0.34 8.41 -4.49
CA LYS A 148 -0.67 8.34 -5.91
C LYS A 148 0.57 8.07 -6.77
N GLN A 149 1.67 8.74 -6.50
CA GLN A 149 2.94 8.50 -7.19
C GLN A 149 3.43 7.07 -6.97
N ALA A 150 3.37 6.56 -5.74
CA ALA A 150 3.74 5.18 -5.44
C ALA A 150 2.81 4.15 -6.11
N ALA A 151 1.51 4.45 -6.21
CA ALA A 151 0.57 3.60 -6.95
C ALA A 151 0.87 3.61 -8.46
N GLU A 152 1.14 4.79 -9.04
CA GLU A 152 1.53 4.92 -10.45
C GLU A 152 2.87 4.23 -10.75
N GLU A 153 3.84 4.28 -9.83
CA GLU A 153 5.12 3.56 -9.93
C GLU A 153 4.95 2.05 -9.80
N ALA A 154 4.06 1.58 -8.91
CA ALA A 154 3.73 0.17 -8.77
C ALA A 154 3.00 -0.37 -10.02
N GLU A 155 2.10 0.43 -10.60
CA GLU A 155 1.42 0.10 -11.85
C GLU A 155 2.41 0.05 -13.02
N LYS A 156 3.33 1.02 -13.12
CA LYS A 156 4.40 0.99 -14.14
C LYS A 156 5.34 -0.20 -13.96
N GLY A 157 5.76 -0.50 -12.73
CA GLY A 157 6.59 -1.68 -12.45
C GLY A 157 5.92 -3.01 -12.79
N SER A 158 4.59 -3.09 -12.61
CA SER A 158 3.77 -4.24 -13.01
C SER A 158 3.68 -4.36 -14.54
N LEU A 159 3.45 -3.24 -15.24
CA LEU A 159 3.43 -3.22 -16.71
C LEU A 159 4.80 -3.56 -17.31
N ASP A 160 5.89 -3.00 -16.78
CA ASP A 160 7.26 -3.30 -17.22
C ASP A 160 7.63 -4.78 -16.98
N ALA A 161 7.08 -5.40 -15.94
CA ALA A 161 7.25 -6.84 -15.69
C ALA A 161 6.48 -7.68 -16.72
N LEU A 162 5.22 -7.33 -17.00
CA LEU A 162 4.41 -7.97 -18.03
C LEU A 162 5.00 -7.80 -19.44
N GLU A 163 5.60 -6.66 -19.75
CA GLU A 163 6.27 -6.44 -21.03
C GLU A 163 7.49 -7.35 -21.17
N ARG A 164 8.29 -7.52 -20.11
CA ARG A 164 9.41 -8.47 -20.10
C ARG A 164 8.97 -9.92 -20.27
N GLU A 165 7.89 -10.33 -19.59
CA GLU A 165 7.33 -11.69 -19.74
C GLU A 165 6.81 -11.93 -21.16
N ASN A 166 6.11 -10.95 -21.75
CA ASN A 166 5.63 -11.05 -23.12
C ASN A 166 6.77 -11.14 -24.14
N GLU A 167 7.85 -10.39 -23.94
CA GLU A 167 9.02 -10.45 -24.82
C GLU A 167 9.72 -11.81 -24.74
N VAL A 168 9.84 -12.38 -23.53
CA VAL A 168 10.35 -13.75 -23.34
C VAL A 168 9.47 -14.77 -24.05
N MET A 169 8.14 -14.64 -23.95
CA MET A 169 7.20 -15.53 -24.65
C MET A 169 7.34 -15.44 -26.17
N ARG A 170 7.55 -14.24 -26.73
CA ARG A 170 7.82 -14.09 -28.18
C ARG A 170 9.11 -14.77 -28.59
N GLN A 171 10.18 -14.60 -27.81
CA GLN A 171 11.47 -15.25 -28.09
C GLN A 171 11.38 -16.77 -28.01
N ILE A 172 10.57 -17.31 -27.09
CA ILE A 172 10.30 -18.75 -27.00
C ILE A 172 9.57 -19.21 -28.26
N GLN A 173 8.50 -18.52 -28.67
CA GLN A 173 7.75 -18.85 -29.90
C GLN A 173 8.61 -18.79 -31.16
N GLU A 174 9.50 -17.80 -31.28
CA GLU A 174 10.44 -17.71 -32.40
C GLU A 174 11.43 -18.87 -32.41
N ARG A 175 11.93 -19.28 -31.24
CA ARG A 175 12.80 -20.46 -31.12
C ARG A 175 12.07 -21.75 -31.45
N GLU A 176 10.84 -21.93 -30.97
CA GLU A 176 10.00 -23.08 -31.29
C GLU A 176 9.76 -23.18 -32.80
N ARG A 177 9.41 -22.07 -33.44
CA ARG A 177 9.26 -22.01 -34.90
C ARG A 177 10.54 -22.39 -35.65
N LEU A 178 11.71 -21.91 -35.21
CA LEU A 178 12.99 -22.30 -35.82
C LEU A 178 13.31 -23.79 -35.62
N ILE A 179 12.95 -24.35 -34.46
CA ILE A 179 13.10 -25.79 -34.20
C ILE A 179 12.17 -26.59 -35.12
N GLU A 180 10.92 -26.17 -35.28
CA GLU A 180 9.96 -26.80 -36.21
C GLU A 180 10.50 -26.77 -37.65
N GLU A 181 10.96 -25.62 -38.14
CA GLU A 181 11.55 -25.49 -39.49
C GLU A 181 12.80 -26.40 -39.66
N LEU A 182 13.65 -26.52 -38.64
CA LEU A 182 14.80 -27.44 -38.67
C LEU A 182 14.39 -28.92 -38.64
N VAL A 183 13.36 -29.28 -37.87
CA VAL A 183 12.84 -30.65 -37.83
C VAL A 183 12.19 -31.03 -39.16
N GLU A 184 11.41 -30.13 -39.77
CA GLU A 184 10.80 -30.36 -41.07
C GLU A 184 11.84 -30.50 -42.19
N SER A 185 12.87 -29.64 -42.21
CA SER A 185 13.96 -29.75 -43.19
C SER A 185 14.74 -31.06 -43.02
N ARG A 186 15.03 -31.46 -41.78
CA ARG A 186 15.67 -32.74 -41.47
C ARG A 186 14.81 -33.92 -41.90
N ALA A 187 13.52 -33.92 -41.56
CA ALA A 187 12.58 -34.98 -41.95
C ALA A 187 12.45 -35.08 -43.48
N GLY A 188 12.49 -33.95 -44.20
CA GLY A 188 12.53 -33.92 -45.66
C GLY A 188 13.79 -34.61 -46.22
N THR A 189 14.97 -34.28 -45.69
CA THR A 189 16.22 -34.92 -46.12
C THR A 189 16.27 -36.40 -45.73
N GLU A 190 15.82 -36.78 -44.53
CA GLU A 190 15.78 -38.18 -44.10
C GLU A 190 14.79 -38.99 -44.94
N ALA A 191 13.66 -38.43 -45.35
CA ALA A 191 12.73 -39.06 -46.27
C ALA A 191 13.34 -39.29 -47.67
N GLU A 192 14.15 -38.35 -48.16
CA GLU A 192 14.89 -38.51 -49.42
C GLU A 192 16.00 -39.57 -49.29
N HIS A 193 16.78 -39.54 -48.21
CA HIS A 193 17.86 -40.51 -47.97
C HIS A 193 17.30 -41.92 -47.78
N THR A 194 16.24 -42.09 -47.00
CA THR A 194 15.60 -43.41 -46.82
C THR A 194 14.97 -43.92 -48.11
N ARG A 195 14.40 -43.04 -48.95
CA ARG A 195 13.91 -43.40 -50.27
C ARG A 195 15.05 -43.85 -51.20
N ASP A 196 16.16 -43.14 -51.19
CA ASP A 196 17.34 -43.49 -52.00
C ASP A 196 18.00 -44.78 -51.54
N GLU A 197 18.10 -45.01 -50.23
CA GLU A 197 18.56 -46.27 -49.64
C GLU A 197 17.62 -47.44 -49.99
N LEU A 198 16.29 -47.23 -49.93
CA LEU A 198 15.31 -48.22 -50.39
C LEU A 198 15.46 -48.53 -51.89
N LEU A 199 15.70 -47.52 -52.72
CA LEU A 199 15.94 -47.74 -54.15
C LEU A 199 17.26 -48.49 -54.39
N GLN A 200 18.32 -48.17 -53.65
CA GLN A 200 19.60 -48.87 -53.74
C GLN A 200 19.48 -50.33 -53.30
N THR A 201 18.77 -50.62 -52.20
CA THR A 201 18.54 -51.99 -51.73
C THR A 201 17.70 -52.80 -52.72
N ILE A 202 16.66 -52.21 -53.32
CA ILE A 202 15.86 -52.84 -54.38
C ILE A 202 16.73 -53.14 -55.61
N GLN A 203 17.60 -52.21 -56.02
CA GLN A 203 18.51 -52.42 -57.15
C GLN A 203 19.56 -53.50 -56.85
N ALA A 204 20.15 -53.50 -55.65
CA ALA A 204 21.09 -54.52 -55.20
C ALA A 204 20.44 -55.91 -55.17
N ARG A 205 19.20 -56.03 -54.67
CA ARG A 205 18.44 -57.28 -54.67
C ARG A 205 18.07 -57.76 -56.07
N LYS A 206 17.80 -56.85 -57.01
CA LYS A 206 17.60 -57.20 -58.42
C LYS A 206 18.90 -57.69 -59.08
N ARG A 207 20.04 -57.10 -58.74
CA ARG A 207 21.36 -57.56 -59.24
C ARG A 207 21.73 -58.92 -58.67
N SER A 208 21.55 -59.16 -57.37
CA SER A 208 21.82 -60.48 -56.78
C SER A 208 20.86 -61.57 -57.27
N LYS A 209 19.57 -61.25 -57.51
CA LYS A 209 18.64 -62.18 -58.18
C LYS A 209 19.03 -62.50 -59.63
N ALA A 210 19.69 -61.59 -60.35
CA ALA A 210 20.16 -61.83 -61.72
C ALA A 210 21.43 -62.70 -61.75
N THR A 211 22.24 -62.71 -60.68
CA THR A 211 23.45 -63.55 -60.60
C THR A 211 23.17 -64.95 -60.05
N CYS A 212 22.04 -65.17 -59.37
CA CYS A 212 21.72 -66.47 -58.75
C CYS A 212 20.70 -67.34 -59.51
N GLN A 213 20.29 -67.01 -60.74
CA GLN A 213 19.38 -67.87 -61.54
C GLN A 213 20.09 -69.07 -62.23
N ARG A 214 21.13 -69.66 -61.62
CA ARG A 214 21.79 -70.87 -62.14
C ARG A 214 22.10 -71.95 -61.10
N GLU A 215 21.46 -71.91 -59.94
CA GLU A 215 21.47 -73.03 -58.99
C GLU A 215 20.08 -73.13 -58.35
N ASP A 216 19.19 -73.81 -59.07
CA ASP A 216 17.92 -74.32 -58.54
C ASP A 216 18.18 -75.51 -57.59
N ASP A 217 17.30 -75.60 -56.59
CA ASP A 217 16.92 -76.82 -55.87
C ASP A 217 17.93 -77.47 -54.92
N ALA A 218 18.05 -76.95 -53.69
CA ALA A 218 18.21 -77.78 -52.49
C ALA A 218 17.95 -77.00 -51.19
N LYS A 219 16.89 -77.41 -50.48
CA LYS A 219 16.86 -77.73 -49.04
C LYS A 219 17.48 -76.72 -48.04
N GLU A 220 16.71 -76.10 -47.14
CA GLU A 220 16.07 -76.71 -45.95
C GLU A 220 16.76 -76.15 -44.69
N ASN A 221 15.97 -75.52 -43.81
CA ASN A 221 16.29 -75.15 -42.42
C ASN A 221 17.43 -74.15 -42.18
N VAL A 222 17.10 -72.85 -42.16
CA VAL A 222 17.91 -71.86 -41.42
C VAL A 222 17.46 -71.94 -39.95
N PRO A 223 18.37 -72.22 -39.01
CA PRO A 223 18.08 -72.23 -37.58
C PRO A 223 17.60 -70.85 -37.16
N PHE A 224 16.53 -70.80 -36.37
CA PHE A 224 16.17 -69.59 -35.62
C PHE A 224 17.36 -69.30 -34.70
N ASP A 225 18.14 -68.27 -35.02
CA ASP A 225 19.32 -67.89 -34.24
C ASP A 225 18.85 -67.51 -32.84
N GLU A 226 19.15 -68.36 -31.86
CA GLU A 226 18.91 -68.09 -30.43
C GLU A 226 19.52 -66.74 -30.00
N GLY A 227 20.51 -66.23 -30.75
CA GLY A 227 21.10 -64.89 -30.57
C GLY A 227 20.18 -63.70 -30.87
N GLU A 228 19.20 -63.81 -31.79
CA GLU A 228 18.25 -62.71 -32.04
C GLU A 228 17.21 -62.60 -30.91
N GLU A 229 16.78 -63.74 -30.35
CA GLU A 229 15.90 -63.73 -29.18
C GLU A 229 16.60 -63.22 -27.92
N GLU A 230 17.89 -63.49 -27.75
CA GLU A 230 18.69 -62.93 -26.64
C GLU A 230 18.87 -61.42 -26.78
N ALA A 231 19.12 -60.92 -27.99
CA ALA A 231 19.20 -59.49 -28.25
C ALA A 231 17.86 -58.78 -27.97
N TYR A 232 16.74 -59.40 -28.33
CA TYR A 232 15.41 -58.84 -28.05
C TYR A 232 15.09 -58.83 -26.54
N ARG A 233 15.47 -59.89 -25.80
CA ARG A 233 15.30 -59.95 -24.34
C ARG A 233 16.16 -58.91 -23.60
N LEU A 234 17.39 -58.65 -24.05
CA LEU A 234 18.24 -57.60 -23.48
C LEU A 234 17.63 -56.20 -23.70
N PHE A 235 17.05 -55.96 -24.87
CA PHE A 235 16.37 -54.71 -25.17
C PHE A 235 15.12 -54.50 -24.31
N GLU A 236 14.28 -55.54 -24.12
CA GLU A 236 13.13 -55.47 -23.23
C GLU A 236 13.52 -55.23 -21.76
N ALA A 237 14.59 -55.86 -21.29
CA ALA A 237 15.12 -55.63 -19.94
C ALA A 237 15.59 -54.17 -19.75
N GLN A 238 16.29 -53.62 -20.75
CA GLN A 238 16.75 -52.23 -20.71
C GLN A 238 15.60 -51.23 -20.69
N MET A 239 14.54 -51.48 -21.47
CA MET A 239 13.32 -50.66 -21.46
C MET A 239 12.63 -50.69 -20.10
N HIS A 240 12.57 -51.85 -19.45
CA HIS A 240 11.96 -51.99 -18.13
C HIS A 240 12.78 -51.30 -17.02
N ASP A 241 14.11 -51.35 -17.08
CA ASP A 241 14.99 -50.62 -16.17
C ASP A 241 14.78 -49.09 -16.29
N TRP A 242 14.67 -48.57 -17.51
CA TRP A 242 14.38 -47.14 -17.73
C TRP A 242 12.99 -46.74 -17.22
N GLN A 243 12.00 -47.61 -17.34
CA GLN A 243 10.66 -47.37 -16.82
C GLN A 243 10.65 -47.37 -15.28
N GLU A 244 11.35 -48.31 -14.65
CA GLU A 244 11.50 -48.37 -13.20
C GLU A 244 12.34 -47.19 -12.67
N GLU A 245 13.34 -46.72 -13.41
CA GLU A 245 14.15 -45.56 -13.05
C GLU A 245 13.34 -44.25 -13.18
N ALA A 246 12.46 -44.15 -14.17
CA ALA A 246 11.49 -43.06 -14.30
C ALA A 246 10.43 -43.06 -13.18
N GLU A 247 10.03 -44.23 -12.69
CA GLU A 247 9.12 -44.36 -11.53
C GLU A 247 9.82 -44.19 -10.17
N ARG A 248 11.10 -44.57 -10.07
CA ARG A 248 11.96 -44.35 -8.89
C ARG A 248 12.41 -42.91 -8.76
N LEU A 249 12.45 -42.15 -9.85
CA LEU A 249 12.59 -40.70 -9.77
C LEU A 249 11.39 -40.17 -8.97
N PRO A 250 11.62 -39.74 -7.71
CA PRO A 250 10.54 -39.51 -6.79
C PRO A 250 9.68 -38.39 -7.35
N LYS A 251 8.39 -38.68 -7.59
CA LYS A 251 7.34 -37.67 -7.63
C LYS A 251 7.60 -36.74 -6.45
N GLY A 252 8.10 -35.55 -6.77
CA GLY A 252 8.55 -34.58 -5.80
C GLY A 252 7.50 -34.40 -4.72
N PRO A 253 7.91 -34.20 -3.46
CA PRO A 253 7.03 -34.24 -2.31
C PRO A 253 5.95 -33.15 -2.42
N SER A 254 4.76 -33.53 -2.89
CA SER A 254 3.53 -32.78 -2.72
C SER A 254 3.07 -32.94 -1.28
N LYS A 255 3.77 -32.28 -0.34
CA LYS A 255 3.37 -32.21 1.06
C LYS A 255 3.85 -30.91 1.69
N SER A 256 2.97 -29.91 1.63
CA SER A 256 2.56 -29.11 2.78
C SER A 256 3.62 -28.88 3.86
N HIS A 257 4.44 -27.84 3.74
CA HIS A 257 5.08 -27.21 4.91
C HIS A 257 5.49 -25.77 4.60
N ALA A 258 4.58 -24.84 4.86
CA ALA A 258 4.73 -23.40 4.65
C ALA A 258 5.69 -22.73 5.66
N GLY A 259 6.95 -23.15 5.74
CA GLY A 259 7.85 -22.60 6.77
C GLY A 259 9.36 -22.72 6.63
N ASP A 260 9.90 -23.43 5.62
CA ASP A 260 11.37 -23.55 5.46
C ASP A 260 11.92 -23.01 4.11
N ASP A 261 11.06 -22.59 3.18
CA ASP A 261 11.49 -21.97 1.92
C ASP A 261 12.10 -20.57 2.12
N ASP A 262 11.76 -19.89 3.21
CA ASP A 262 12.35 -18.60 3.60
C ASP A 262 13.82 -18.73 4.02
N LYS A 263 14.27 -19.90 4.49
CA LYS A 263 15.68 -20.11 4.85
C LYS A 263 16.56 -20.44 3.65
N VAL A 264 16.03 -21.16 2.67
CA VAL A 264 16.77 -21.49 1.44
C VAL A 264 16.86 -20.28 0.52
N THR A 265 15.80 -19.47 0.42
CA THR A 265 15.84 -18.18 -0.30
C THR A 265 16.75 -17.16 0.41
N ALA A 266 16.75 -17.09 1.75
CA ALA A 266 17.71 -16.26 2.48
C ALA A 266 19.17 -16.72 2.31
N ALA A 267 19.44 -18.03 2.23
CA ALA A 267 20.78 -18.58 2.00
C ALA A 267 21.28 -18.36 0.55
N ILE A 268 20.39 -18.33 -0.43
CA ILE A 268 20.73 -17.98 -1.81
C ILE A 268 20.98 -16.47 -1.92
N ILE A 269 20.18 -15.62 -1.27
CA ILE A 269 20.37 -14.17 -1.26
C ILE A 269 21.64 -13.76 -0.52
N SER A 270 22.03 -14.44 0.58
CA SER A 270 23.30 -14.14 1.27
C SER A 270 24.53 -14.54 0.45
N ARG A 271 24.46 -15.63 -0.34
CA ARG A 271 25.56 -16.02 -1.23
C ARG A 271 25.81 -15.05 -2.39
N TYR A 272 24.82 -14.23 -2.76
CA TYR A 272 24.95 -13.28 -3.87
C TYR A 272 25.10 -11.81 -3.42
N THR A 273 24.96 -11.50 -2.13
CA THR A 273 25.13 -10.13 -1.61
C THR A 273 26.48 -9.89 -0.89
N ASP A 274 27.29 -10.93 -0.66
CA ASP A 274 28.58 -10.82 0.06
C ASP A 274 29.82 -10.52 -0.81
N HIS A 275 29.66 -10.00 -2.03
CA HIS A 275 30.77 -9.46 -2.82
C HIS A 275 30.92 -7.95 -2.60
N GLY A 276 31.08 -7.57 -1.34
CA GLY A 276 31.63 -6.28 -0.94
C GLY A 276 33.15 -6.35 -0.89
N SER A 277 33.82 -5.75 -1.87
CA SER A 277 34.98 -4.86 -1.71
C SER A 277 35.95 -4.93 -2.90
N THR A 278 36.33 -3.73 -3.36
CA THR A 278 37.61 -3.43 -4.02
C THR A 278 37.75 -3.80 -5.50
N ARG A 279 37.37 -2.88 -6.41
CA ARG A 279 38.26 -2.19 -7.38
C ARG A 279 37.48 -1.36 -8.42
N PRO A 280 38.09 -0.30 -8.99
CA PRO A 280 37.38 0.85 -9.54
C PRO A 280 37.08 0.69 -11.04
N ASN A 281 35.87 1.07 -11.45
CA ASN A 281 35.53 1.21 -12.86
C ASN A 281 36.06 2.56 -13.38
N VAL A 282 37.23 2.46 -14.01
CA VAL A 282 37.80 3.41 -14.95
C VAL A 282 37.24 3.06 -16.32
N PHE A 283 36.18 3.73 -16.79
CA PHE A 283 35.83 3.79 -18.21
C PHE A 283 34.77 4.89 -18.45
N MET A 284 35.01 5.72 -19.47
CA MET A 284 34.22 6.89 -19.91
C MET A 284 34.41 8.14 -19.03
N GLY A 285 35.06 9.22 -19.45
CA GLY A 285 35.41 9.70 -20.79
C GLY A 285 35.29 11.23 -20.72
N GLU A 286 36.41 11.92 -20.89
CA GLU A 286 36.58 13.36 -20.75
C GLU A 286 35.68 14.15 -21.72
N SER A 287 35.05 15.22 -21.24
CA SER A 287 34.52 16.31 -22.07
C SER A 287 34.40 17.58 -21.24
N ASP A 288 35.54 18.27 -21.14
CA ASP A 288 35.62 19.68 -20.81
C ASP A 288 35.17 20.49 -22.03
N SER A 289 34.26 21.45 -21.83
CA SER A 289 34.11 22.58 -22.74
C SER A 289 33.65 23.82 -21.96
N ASP A 290 34.61 24.72 -21.76
CA ASP A 290 34.42 26.11 -21.36
C ASP A 290 33.74 26.89 -22.50
N ALA A 291 32.75 27.73 -22.16
CA ALA A 291 32.40 28.88 -22.97
C ALA A 291 31.69 29.93 -22.11
N ASP A 292 32.46 30.94 -21.72
CA ASP A 292 32.00 32.25 -21.26
C ASP A 292 31.03 32.88 -22.27
N THR A 293 30.03 33.62 -21.77
CA THR A 293 29.50 34.81 -22.46
C THR A 293 28.75 35.69 -21.48
N GLU A 294 29.39 36.81 -21.11
CA GLU A 294 28.71 37.98 -20.58
C GLU A 294 27.98 38.72 -21.71
N ALA A 295 26.78 39.25 -21.45
CA ALA A 295 26.28 40.46 -22.11
C ALA A 295 25.07 41.04 -21.36
N GLU A 296 25.15 42.35 -21.15
CA GLU A 296 24.29 43.21 -20.37
C GLU A 296 22.96 43.59 -21.06
N LYS A 297 22.16 44.38 -20.31
CA LYS A 297 21.06 45.30 -20.72
C LYS A 297 19.72 44.61 -20.97
N GLY A 298 18.59 45.06 -20.43
CA GLY A 298 18.23 46.27 -19.71
C GLY A 298 16.71 46.50 -19.85
N VAL A 299 16.18 47.41 -19.05
CA VAL A 299 14.97 48.22 -19.30
C VAL A 299 13.59 47.60 -19.01
N HIS A 300 13.01 48.13 -17.91
CA HIS A 300 11.63 48.61 -17.69
C HIS A 300 10.43 48.08 -18.48
N GLY A 301 9.34 47.82 -17.74
CA GLY A 301 7.98 47.99 -18.27
C GLY A 301 6.88 47.49 -17.32
N ASP A 302 6.38 48.40 -16.48
CA ASP A 302 5.08 48.27 -15.77
C ASP A 302 3.96 47.96 -16.77
N THR A 303 3.08 47.00 -16.49
CA THR A 303 1.74 46.98 -17.10
C THR A 303 0.71 46.39 -16.14
N THR A 304 -0.25 47.26 -15.86
CA THR A 304 -1.48 47.18 -15.10
C THR A 304 -2.43 46.04 -15.49
N THR A 305 -3.07 45.42 -14.48
CA THR A 305 -4.37 44.73 -14.59
C THR A 305 -5.51 45.72 -14.32
N PRO A 306 -6.68 45.61 -14.98
CA PRO A 306 -7.88 45.13 -14.25
C PRO A 306 -9.03 44.53 -15.13
N MET A 307 -10.12 44.11 -14.44
CA MET A 307 -11.45 43.65 -14.90
C MET A 307 -11.55 42.12 -15.13
N GLU A 308 -12.56 41.35 -14.70
CA GLU A 308 -14.03 41.49 -14.58
C GLU A 308 -14.53 40.79 -13.28
N LYS A 309 -15.59 41.12 -12.55
CA LYS A 309 -16.99 41.57 -12.75
C LYS A 309 -18.02 40.45 -13.07
N SER A 310 -18.62 39.86 -12.04
CA SER A 310 -20.00 39.32 -12.01
C SER A 310 -20.47 39.18 -10.55
N ARG A 311 -21.51 39.92 -10.08
CA ARG A 311 -22.96 39.57 -10.04
C ARG A 311 -23.19 38.20 -9.40
N GLY A 312 -23.97 37.96 -8.35
CA GLY A 312 -25.07 38.67 -7.69
C GLY A 312 -25.96 37.56 -7.08
N MET A 313 -26.19 37.59 -5.77
CA MET A 313 -27.05 36.69 -4.97
C MET A 313 -28.56 37.02 -5.15
N PRO A 314 -29.55 36.44 -4.39
CA PRO A 314 -29.65 35.19 -3.59
C PRO A 314 -31.02 34.42 -3.75
N VAL A 315 -31.24 33.40 -2.91
CA VAL A 315 -32.49 33.01 -2.19
C VAL A 315 -33.22 31.69 -2.58
N ALA A 316 -33.11 30.76 -1.63
CA ALA A 316 -34.10 29.83 -1.02
C ALA A 316 -34.65 28.55 -1.69
N ALA A 317 -34.95 27.63 -0.75
CA ALA A 317 -35.73 26.38 -0.78
C ALA A 317 -35.03 25.18 -1.43
N GLY A 318 -34.90 23.99 -0.84
CA GLY A 318 -35.55 23.38 0.32
C GLY A 318 -36.21 22.05 -0.09
N ALA A 319 -35.55 20.90 0.12
CA ALA A 319 -36.12 19.53 0.22
C ALA A 319 -34.96 18.50 0.21
N ARG A 320 -34.63 17.84 1.34
CA ARG A 320 -35.11 16.52 1.77
C ARG A 320 -34.84 15.37 0.77
N THR A 321 -33.72 14.67 0.96
CA THR A 321 -33.45 13.32 0.43
C THR A 321 -33.58 12.29 1.55
N ALA A 322 -34.49 11.34 1.38
CA ALA A 322 -34.59 10.14 2.20
C ALA A 322 -34.43 8.89 1.31
N ALA A 323 -33.51 8.03 1.77
CA ALA A 323 -33.34 6.59 1.59
C ALA A 323 -34.15 5.83 0.51
N GLY A 324 -33.44 5.00 -0.27
CA GLY A 324 -34.06 3.98 -1.11
C GLY A 324 -33.06 3.02 -1.75
N ARG A 325 -32.75 1.94 -1.02
CA ARG A 325 -31.98 0.72 -1.38
C ARG A 325 -31.88 0.41 -2.89
N ARG A 326 -30.65 0.19 -3.37
CA ARG A 326 -30.39 -0.52 -4.64
C ARG A 326 -30.29 -2.03 -4.41
N LYS A 327 -30.83 -2.73 -5.40
CA LYS A 327 -31.09 -4.16 -5.53
C LYS A 327 -29.79 -4.92 -5.77
N GLY A 328 -29.66 -6.07 -5.12
CA GLY A 328 -28.76 -7.14 -5.55
C GLY A 328 -29.46 -8.05 -6.57
N SER A 329 -28.76 -8.36 -7.64
CA SER A 329 -29.00 -9.48 -8.57
C SER A 329 -27.61 -10.03 -8.89
N ALA A 330 -27.25 -11.21 -8.39
CA ALA A 330 -27.55 -12.51 -9.00
C ALA A 330 -26.88 -12.65 -10.37
N LEU A 331 -25.65 -13.18 -10.37
CA LEU A 331 -25.02 -14.02 -11.40
C LEU A 331 -23.86 -14.72 -10.67
N ALA A 332 -24.05 -15.95 -10.19
CA ALA A 332 -24.05 -17.22 -10.93
C ALA A 332 -22.63 -17.81 -10.95
N SER A 333 -22.53 -18.93 -10.23
CA SER A 333 -21.45 -19.89 -10.13
C SER A 333 -20.91 -20.35 -11.47
N LEU A 334 -19.59 -20.43 -11.61
CA LEU A 334 -18.91 -21.35 -12.52
C LEU A 334 -17.41 -21.35 -12.22
N LEU A 335 -16.80 -22.55 -12.26
CA LEU A 335 -15.39 -22.90 -12.03
C LEU A 335 -14.99 -23.28 -10.58
N GLU A 336 -15.53 -24.41 -10.13
CA GLU A 336 -14.73 -25.46 -9.49
C GLU A 336 -14.62 -26.61 -10.51
N ASP A 337 -13.51 -27.36 -10.47
CA ASP A 337 -13.07 -28.48 -11.34
C ASP A 337 -12.19 -28.12 -12.56
N PHE A 338 -10.88 -27.91 -12.30
CA PHE A 338 -9.75 -28.47 -13.07
C PHE A 338 -8.50 -28.56 -12.20
#